data_AF-A0A957SS23-F1
#
_entry.id   AF-A0A957SS23-F1
#
_cell.length_a   1.000
_cell.length_b   1.000
_cell.length_c   1.000
_cell.angle_alpha   90.00
_cell.angle_beta   90.00
_cell.angle_gamma   90.00
#
_symmetry.space_group_name_H-M   'P 1'
#
loop_
_entity.id
_entity.type
_entity.pdbx_description
1 polymer ?
#
loop_
_entity_poly.entity_id
_entity_poly.type
_entity_poly.pdbx_seq_one_letter_code
_entity_poly.pdbx_strand_id
1 'polypeptide(L)'
;LSLYMAWQYPEFARNHAAMSPSIWITAQNGARYYAAIEQMRTTPPPDVRLWLDCGTISDSGDDGLALAELANQTLLATGFHQGPNYKFYVDQGGRHHESSWSARLDKVFQFLFPL
;
A
#
# COMPACT_ATOMS: atom_id res chain seq x y z
N LEU A 1 0.76 4.00 8.58
CA LEU A 1 0.17 5.34 8.78
C LEU A 1 -0.52 5.88 7.52
N SER A 2 0.16 6.00 6.36
CA SER A 2 -0.45 6.60 5.16
C SER A 2 -1.76 5.95 4.70
N LEU A 3 -1.85 4.61 4.71
CA LEU A 3 -3.10 3.89 4.38
C LEU A 3 -4.26 4.26 5.31
N TYR A 4 -4.00 4.41 6.60
CA TYR A 4 -5.02 4.81 7.58
C TYR A 4 -5.48 6.25 7.31
N MET A 5 -4.55 7.17 7.03
CA MET A 5 -4.90 8.56 6.71
C MET A 5 -5.74 8.65 5.43
N ALA A 6 -5.42 7.86 4.39
CA ALA A 6 -6.19 7.85 3.15
C ALA A 6 -7.67 7.51 3.36
N TRP A 7 -7.99 6.65 4.33
CA TRP A 7 -9.37 6.26 4.64
C TRP A 7 -10.07 7.11 5.69
N GLN A 8 -9.33 7.63 6.67
CA GLN A 8 -9.93 8.33 7.81
C GLN A 8 -9.94 9.85 7.65
N TYR A 9 -9.00 10.37 6.88
CA TYR A 9 -8.79 11.80 6.66
C TYR A 9 -8.42 12.08 5.20
N PRO A 10 -9.21 11.63 4.20
CA PRO A 10 -8.89 11.83 2.78
C PRO A 10 -8.76 13.32 2.38
N GLU A 11 -9.34 14.23 3.15
CA GLU A 11 -9.22 15.67 2.96
C GLU A 11 -7.85 16.24 3.34
N PHE A 12 -7.06 15.51 4.14
CA PHE A 12 -5.74 15.96 4.58
C PHE A 12 -4.71 15.95 3.43
N ALA A 13 -4.73 14.90 2.61
CA ALA A 13 -3.84 14.77 1.48
C ALA A 13 -4.52 13.95 0.36
N ARG A 14 -4.34 14.37 -0.89
CA ARG A 14 -4.84 13.61 -2.05
C ARG A 14 -3.87 12.54 -2.54
N ASN A 15 -2.62 12.54 -2.07
CA ASN A 15 -1.55 11.68 -2.57
C ASN A 15 -0.94 10.89 -1.40
N HIS A 16 -0.98 9.57 -1.49
CA HIS A 16 -0.53 8.67 -0.44
C HIS A 16 0.48 7.66 -0.96
N ALA A 17 1.60 7.48 -0.25
CA ALA A 17 2.55 6.41 -0.49
C ALA A 17 2.57 5.45 0.71
N ALA A 18 2.36 4.17 0.43
CA ALA A 18 2.49 3.08 1.39
C ALA A 18 3.60 2.14 0.90
N MET A 19 4.82 2.35 1.39
CA MET A 19 6.00 1.58 1.01
C MET A 19 6.28 0.51 2.07
N SER A 20 6.37 -0.75 1.67
CA SER A 20 6.47 -1.92 2.56
C SER A 20 5.55 -1.81 3.80
N PRO A 21 4.24 -1.55 3.66
CA PRO A 21 3.41 -1.17 4.79
C PRO A 21 3.20 -2.34 5.76
N SER A 22 3.29 -2.05 7.05
CA SER A 22 3.07 -3.01 8.14
C SER A 22 1.58 -3.37 8.34
N ILE A 23 0.87 -3.83 7.30
CA ILE A 23 -0.57 -4.20 7.37
C ILE A 23 -0.82 -5.26 8.46
N TRP A 24 0.16 -6.13 8.69
CA TRP A 24 0.12 -7.20 9.69
C TRP A 24 -0.17 -6.70 11.11
N ILE A 25 0.17 -5.46 11.47
CA ILE A 25 -0.13 -4.89 12.80
C ILE A 25 -1.63 -4.78 13.05
N THR A 26 -2.44 -4.84 11.99
CA THR A 26 -3.91 -4.78 12.05
C THR A 26 -4.56 -6.16 12.14
N ALA A 27 -3.74 -7.22 12.32
CA ALA A 27 -4.21 -8.58 12.51
C ALA A 27 -5.12 -8.69 13.74
N GLN A 28 -6.25 -9.37 13.57
CA GLN A 28 -7.14 -9.79 14.65
C GLN A 28 -7.44 -11.28 14.51
N ASN A 29 -7.99 -11.87 15.57
CA ASN A 29 -8.40 -13.29 15.58
C ASN A 29 -7.29 -14.25 15.12
N GLY A 30 -6.04 -13.99 15.54
CA GLY A 30 -4.88 -14.79 15.16
C GLY A 30 -4.54 -14.71 13.67
N ALA A 31 -4.48 -13.49 13.11
CA ALA A 31 -4.13 -13.22 11.71
C ALA A 31 -5.09 -13.80 10.64
N ARG A 32 -6.31 -14.19 11.06
CA ARG A 32 -7.41 -14.58 10.16
C ARG A 32 -8.13 -13.37 9.54
N TYR A 33 -7.92 -12.20 10.12
CA TYR A 33 -8.57 -10.95 9.74
C TYR A 33 -7.57 -9.81 9.88
N TYR A 34 -7.60 -8.86 8.94
CA TYR A 34 -6.77 -7.65 8.98
C TYR A 34 -7.68 -6.43 8.84
N ALA A 35 -7.76 -5.59 9.87
CA ALA A 35 -8.70 -4.47 9.89
C ALA A 35 -8.48 -3.48 8.74
N ALA A 36 -7.23 -3.28 8.31
CA ALA A 36 -6.93 -2.42 7.15
C ALA A 36 -7.48 -2.99 5.83
N ILE A 37 -7.39 -4.31 5.63
CA ILE A 37 -7.94 -4.98 4.43
C ILE A 37 -9.46 -4.90 4.44
N GLU A 38 -10.09 -5.13 5.59
CA GLU A 38 -11.55 -5.05 5.69
C GLU A 38 -12.07 -3.64 5.48
N GLN A 39 -11.37 -2.63 5.99
CA GLN A 39 -11.69 -1.24 5.73
C GLN A 39 -11.67 -0.94 4.22
N MET A 40 -10.63 -1.37 3.49
CA MET A 40 -10.57 -1.24 2.03
C MET A 40 -11.75 -1.97 1.35
N ARG A 41 -12.14 -3.14 1.87
CA ARG A 41 -13.21 -3.98 1.30
C ARG A 41 -14.61 -3.41 1.46
N THR A 42 -14.89 -2.79 2.60
CA THR A 42 -16.27 -2.50 3.04
C THR A 42 -16.65 -1.02 2.98
N THR A 43 -15.70 -0.14 2.70
CA THR A 43 -15.95 1.30 2.59
C THR A 43 -15.75 1.77 1.15
N PRO A 44 -16.48 2.80 0.70
CA PRO A 44 -16.23 3.39 -0.61
C PRO A 44 -14.76 3.84 -0.74
N PRO A 45 -14.14 3.66 -1.92
CA PRO A 45 -12.76 4.06 -2.12
C PRO A 45 -12.65 5.60 -1.97
N PRO A 46 -11.69 6.12 -1.19
CA PRO A 46 -11.49 7.56 -1.08
C PRO A 46 -11.02 8.16 -2.42
N ASP A 47 -11.36 9.43 -2.67
CA ASP A 47 -10.91 10.19 -3.85
C ASP A 47 -9.45 10.65 -3.69
N VAL A 48 -8.52 9.69 -3.77
CA VAL A 48 -7.07 9.90 -3.60
C VAL A 48 -6.27 9.12 -4.65
N ARG A 49 -5.02 9.55 -4.89
CA ARG A 49 -4.00 8.75 -5.57
C ARG A 49 -3.22 7.95 -4.53
N LEU A 50 -3.15 6.63 -4.73
CA LEU A 50 -2.48 5.73 -3.82
C LEU A 50 -1.35 4.95 -4.50
N TRP A 51 -0.14 5.05 -3.96
CA TRP A 51 0.97 4.16 -4.26
C TRP A 51 1.07 3.10 -3.16
N LEU A 52 1.10 1.83 -3.56
CA LEU A 52 1.39 0.70 -2.68
C LEU A 52 2.59 -0.07 -3.23
N ASP A 53 3.60 -0.31 -2.41
CA ASP A 53 4.71 -1.20 -2.80
C ASP A 53 5.19 -2.11 -1.67
N CYS A 54 6.00 -3.09 -2.09
CA CYS A 54 6.65 -4.06 -1.23
C CYS A 54 7.91 -4.60 -1.93
N GLY A 55 8.95 -4.91 -1.16
CA GLY A 55 10.10 -5.69 -1.63
C GLY A 55 9.82 -7.19 -1.68
N THR A 56 10.78 -7.99 -2.16
CA THR A 56 10.65 -9.45 -2.19
C THR A 56 11.59 -10.18 -1.23
N ILE A 57 12.47 -9.45 -0.54
CA ILE A 57 13.46 -10.01 0.40
C ILE A 57 13.20 -9.49 1.81
N SER A 58 13.22 -10.38 2.79
CA SER A 58 13.20 -10.03 4.21
C SER A 58 14.15 -10.95 4.98
N ASP A 59 14.80 -10.41 6.01
CA ASP A 59 15.77 -11.16 6.81
C ASP A 59 15.10 -12.15 7.78
N SER A 60 13.77 -12.07 7.96
CA SER A 60 13.01 -12.94 8.86
C SER A 60 11.70 -13.48 8.26
N GLY A 61 11.54 -13.49 6.93
CA GLY A 61 10.32 -13.93 6.26
C GLY A 61 10.11 -13.26 4.90
N ASP A 62 8.88 -12.82 4.62
CA ASP A 62 8.56 -11.91 3.51
C ASP A 62 8.54 -10.44 3.99
N ASP A 63 8.64 -9.47 3.08
CA ASP A 63 8.49 -8.03 3.37
C ASP A 63 7.01 -7.63 3.55
N GLY A 64 6.15 -8.58 3.92
CA GLY A 64 4.70 -8.44 3.86
C GLY A 64 4.13 -8.56 2.44
N LEU A 65 4.84 -9.19 1.51
CA LEU A 65 4.44 -9.29 0.10
C LEU A 65 3.05 -9.91 -0.06
N ALA A 66 2.77 -11.01 0.64
CA ALA A 66 1.45 -11.64 0.58
C ALA A 66 0.32 -10.69 1.02
N LEU A 67 0.56 -9.86 2.05
CA LEU A 67 -0.42 -8.86 2.49
C LEU A 67 -0.52 -7.66 1.56
N ALA A 68 0.59 -7.24 0.94
CA ALA A 68 0.59 -6.19 -0.07
C ALA A 68 -0.18 -6.63 -1.33
N GLU A 69 -0.02 -7.89 -1.75
CA GLU A 69 -0.79 -8.49 -2.84
C GLU A 69 -2.28 -8.62 -2.50
N LEU A 70 -2.61 -9.04 -1.28
CA LEU A 70 -4.00 -9.09 -0.80
C LEU A 70 -4.64 -7.69 -0.77
N ALA A 71 -3.90 -6.68 -0.31
CA ALA A 71 -4.35 -5.29 -0.36
C ALA A 71 -4.55 -4.84 -1.80
N ASN A 72 -3.60 -5.13 -2.70
CA ASN A 72 -3.73 -4.81 -4.12
C ASN A 72 -4.99 -5.42 -4.75
N GLN A 73 -5.25 -6.70 -4.54
CA GLN A 73 -6.46 -7.36 -5.04
C GLN A 73 -7.73 -6.71 -4.47
N THR A 74 -7.73 -6.38 -3.18
CA THR A 74 -8.86 -5.75 -2.50
C THR A 74 -9.14 -4.34 -3.04
N LEU A 75 -8.10 -3.54 -3.26
CA LEU A 75 -8.21 -2.18 -3.80
C LEU A 75 -8.77 -2.19 -5.23
N LEU A 76 -8.29 -3.10 -6.08
CA LEU A 76 -8.79 -3.25 -7.45
C LEU A 76 -10.25 -3.70 -7.49
N ALA A 77 -10.66 -4.57 -6.57
CA ALA A 77 -12.04 -5.02 -6.46
C ALA A 77 -13.01 -3.93 -5.95
N THR A 78 -12.50 -2.84 -5.37
CA THR A 78 -13.29 -1.84 -4.64
C THR A 78 -13.30 -0.47 -5.32
N GLY A 79 -12.79 -0.36 -6.56
CA GLY A 79 -12.91 0.83 -7.39
C GLY A 79 -11.62 1.63 -7.60
N PHE A 80 -10.47 1.14 -7.10
CA PHE A 80 -9.19 1.66 -7.55
C PHE A 80 -8.81 1.10 -8.93
N HIS A 81 -8.14 1.92 -9.74
CA HIS A 81 -7.72 1.58 -11.10
C HIS A 81 -6.21 1.80 -11.27
N GLN A 82 -5.50 0.79 -11.77
CA GLN A 82 -4.07 0.89 -12.08
C GLN A 82 -3.82 2.01 -13.08
N GLY A 83 -2.97 2.98 -12.72
CA GLY A 83 -2.60 4.13 -13.55
C GLY A 83 -3.27 5.43 -13.12
N PRO A 84 -4.61 5.59 -13.22
CA PRO A 84 -5.30 6.84 -12.91
C PRO A 84 -5.18 7.28 -11.45
N ASN A 85 -5.54 6.39 -10.51
CA ASN A 85 -5.62 6.71 -9.08
C ASN A 85 -4.93 5.67 -8.18
N TYR A 86 -4.38 4.60 -8.75
CA TYR A 86 -3.67 3.59 -7.99
C TYR A 86 -2.46 3.03 -8.73
N LYS A 87 -1.40 2.71 -7.98
CA LYS A 87 -0.26 1.95 -8.50
C LYS A 87 0.21 0.96 -7.45
N PHE A 88 0.28 -0.31 -7.88
CA PHE A 88 0.96 -1.36 -7.13
C PHE A 88 2.32 -1.66 -7.77
N TYR A 89 3.37 -1.75 -6.95
CA TYR A 89 4.72 -2.05 -7.42
C TYR A 89 5.39 -3.09 -6.52
N VAL A 90 5.99 -4.12 -7.13
CA VAL A 90 6.80 -5.11 -6.41
C VAL A 90 8.26 -4.88 -6.75
N ASP A 91 9.07 -4.55 -5.74
CA ASP A 91 10.50 -4.32 -5.90
C ASP A 91 11.28 -5.63 -5.83
N GLN A 92 11.60 -6.18 -6.99
CA GLN A 92 12.34 -7.42 -7.11
C GLN A 92 13.73 -7.26 -6.50
N GLY A 93 14.00 -8.02 -5.42
CA GLY A 93 15.25 -7.93 -4.66
C GLY A 93 15.25 -6.81 -3.60
N GLY A 94 14.19 -6.01 -3.52
CA GLY A 94 14.01 -4.99 -2.50
C GLY A 94 13.84 -5.59 -1.10
N ARG A 95 14.33 -4.87 -0.09
CA ARG A 95 14.27 -5.24 1.33
C ARG A 95 13.40 -4.28 2.14
N HIS A 96 13.03 -4.68 3.35
CA HIS A 96 12.48 -3.78 4.39
C HIS A 96 13.57 -2.86 4.96
N HIS A 97 14.15 -2.01 4.11
CA HIS A 97 15.32 -1.19 4.44
C HIS A 97 15.25 0.16 3.71
N GLU A 98 15.74 1.21 4.36
CA GLU A 98 15.67 2.59 3.87
C GLU A 98 16.34 2.76 2.50
N SER A 99 17.42 2.03 2.24
CA SER A 99 18.08 2.07 0.93
C SER A 99 17.17 1.57 -0.19
N SER A 100 16.41 0.49 0.03
CA SER A 100 15.45 -0.04 -0.94
C SER A 100 14.27 0.91 -1.13
N TRP A 101 13.78 1.54 -0.05
CA TRP A 101 12.72 2.55 -0.17
C TRP A 101 13.20 3.77 -0.95
N SER A 102 14.39 4.29 -0.64
CA SER A 102 14.95 5.47 -1.32
C SER A 102 15.11 5.26 -2.83
N ALA A 103 15.49 4.06 -3.26
CA ALA A 103 15.68 3.68 -4.66
C ALA A 103 14.38 3.69 -5.49
N ARG A 104 13.21 3.77 -4.84
CA ARG A 104 11.89 3.78 -5.49
C ARG A 104 11.20 5.14 -5.46
N LEU A 105 11.77 6.12 -4.75
CA LEU A 105 11.13 7.43 -4.57
C LEU A 105 10.91 8.16 -5.91
N ASP A 106 11.79 7.96 -6.89
CA ASP A 106 11.60 8.46 -8.26
C ASP A 106 10.25 8.01 -8.84
N LYS A 107 9.91 6.72 -8.71
CA LYS A 107 8.69 6.11 -9.25
C LYS A 107 7.45 6.54 -8.45
N VAL A 108 7.60 6.63 -7.13
CA VAL A 108 6.56 7.12 -6.22
C VAL A 108 6.18 8.55 -6.61
N PHE A 109 7.15 9.45 -6.74
CA PHE A 109 6.89 10.85 -7.07
C PHE A 109 6.34 11.03 -8.48
N GLN A 110 6.87 10.32 -9.48
CA GLN A 110 6.32 10.34 -10.84
C GLN A 110 4.85 9.94 -10.89
N PHE A 111 4.44 8.97 -10.07
CA PHE A 111 3.05 8.54 -10.02
C PHE A 111 2.17 9.49 -9.20
N LEU A 112 2.61 9.95 -8.03
CA LEU A 112 1.78 10.78 -7.15
C LEU A 112 1.66 12.23 -7.63
N PHE A 113 2.66 12.72 -8.35
CA PHE A 113 2.73 14.10 -8.82
C PHE A 113 3.08 14.13 -10.31
N PRO A 114 2.16 13.66 -11.19
CA PRO A 114 2.38 13.79 -12.62
C PRO A 114 2.44 15.26 -13.01
N LEU A 115 3.38 15.61 -13.88
CA LEU A 115 3.51 16.94 -14.49
C LEU A 115 2.41 17.19 -15.53
#